data_AF-A0A927ATM9-F1
#
_entry.id   AF-A0A927ATM9-F1
#
_cell.length_a   1.000
_cell.length_b   1.000
_cell.length_c   1.000
_cell.angle_alpha   90.00
_cell.angle_beta   90.00
_cell.angle_gamma   90.00
#
_symmetry.space_group_name_H-M   'P 1'
#
loop_
_entity.id
_entity.type
_entity.pdbx_description
1 polymer ?
#
loop_
_entity_poly.entity_id
_entity_poly.type
_entity_poly.pdbx_seq_one_letter_code
_entity_poly.pdbx_strand_id
1 'polypeptide(L)' 'MGAFEWGTTCQGLVTSLKAGNWHDTTVWSCNVVPISTDIVQLNHVVTLPTNYPAQITTLRNSTTGKVTYLSGAALRLGF' A
#
# COMPACT_ATOMS: atom_id res chain seq x y z
N MET A 1 -15.27 -5.55 31.52
CA MET A 1 -14.08 -6.05 30.79
C MET A 1 -14.26 -5.57 29.37
N GLY A 2 -13.61 -4.44 29.05
CA GLY A 2 -13.88 -3.68 27.83
C GLY A 2 -13.47 -4.46 26.58
N ALA A 3 -14.31 -4.39 25.56
CA ALA A 3 -13.98 -4.85 24.23
C ALA A 3 -12.63 -4.23 23.84
N PHE A 4 -11.68 -5.07 23.49
CA PHE A 4 -10.42 -4.63 22.93
C PHE A 4 -10.73 -4.19 21.49
N GLU A 5 -11.22 -2.96 21.35
CA GLU A 5 -11.40 -2.29 20.07
C GLU A 5 -10.00 -1.94 19.54
N TRP A 6 -9.19 -2.95 19.20
CA TRP A 6 -7.96 -2.72 18.47
C TRP A 6 -8.40 -2.23 17.10
N GLY A 7 -8.12 -0.96 16.85
CA GLY A 7 -8.47 -0.27 15.63
C GLY A 7 -8.24 -1.15 14.42
N THR A 8 -9.18 -1.10 13.50
CA THR A 8 -9.20 -1.82 12.22
C THR A 8 -8.11 -1.31 11.27
N THR A 9 -6.89 -1.14 11.77
CA THR A 9 -5.71 -0.96 10.95
C THR A 9 -5.27 -2.35 10.54
N CYS A 10 -5.37 -2.67 9.25
CA CYS A 10 -4.72 -3.84 8.65
C CYS A 10 -3.18 -3.70 8.80
N GLN A 11 -2.65 -3.76 10.02
CA GLN A 11 -1.22 -3.77 10.25
C GLN A 11 -0.69 -5.12 9.79
N GLY A 12 0.21 -5.10 8.80
CA GLY A 12 0.91 -6.28 8.34
C GLY A 12 0.67 -6.60 6.86
N LEU A 13 -0.56 -6.74 6.40
CA LEU A 13 -0.87 -7.04 4.99
C LEU A 13 -1.92 -6.08 4.43
N VAL A 14 -1.51 -5.23 3.49
CA VAL A 14 -2.37 -4.29 2.78
C VAL A 14 -2.47 -4.71 1.33
N THR A 15 -3.70 -4.89 0.83
CA THR A 15 -3.94 -5.36 -0.54
C THR A 15 -4.63 -4.29 -1.37
N SER A 16 -4.23 -4.13 -2.63
CA SER A 16 -4.93 -3.23 -3.55
C SER A 16 -6.31 -3.78 -3.92
N LEU A 17 -7.37 -3.02 -3.65
CA LEU A 17 -8.76 -3.33 -3.98
C LEU A 17 -9.17 -2.87 -5.38
N LYS A 18 -8.56 -1.78 -5.86
CA LYS A 18 -8.83 -1.19 -7.17
C LYS A 18 -7.57 -0.57 -7.77
N ALA A 19 -7.58 -0.29 -9.07
CA ALA A 19 -6.53 0.51 -9.67
C ALA A 19 -6.67 1.98 -9.24
N GLY A 20 -5.55 2.67 -9.01
CA GLY A 20 -5.59 4.06 -8.57
C GLY A 20 -4.26 4.59 -8.06
N ASN A 21 -4.31 5.65 -7.26
CA ASN A 21 -3.12 6.28 -6.70
C ASN A 21 -2.66 5.58 -5.42
N TRP A 22 -1.35 5.52 -5.22
CA TRP A 22 -0.76 4.93 -4.01
C TRP A 22 -1.19 5.66 -2.73
N HIS A 23 -1.40 6.96 -2.80
CA HIS A 23 -1.79 7.77 -1.64
C HIS A 23 -3.31 7.75 -1.37
N ASP A 24 -4.10 7.10 -2.23
CA ASP A 24 -5.54 7.02 -2.06
C ASP A 24 -5.90 5.88 -1.10
N THR A 25 -6.51 6.20 0.05
CA THR A 25 -6.88 5.19 1.04
C THR A 25 -7.88 4.17 0.50
N THR A 26 -8.77 4.57 -0.41
CA THR A 26 -9.81 3.69 -0.97
C THR A 26 -9.27 2.67 -1.98
N VAL A 27 -8.02 2.83 -2.43
CA VAL A 27 -7.29 1.85 -3.25
C VAL A 27 -6.87 0.64 -2.41
N TRP A 28 -6.74 0.81 -1.10
CA TRP A 28 -6.16 -0.18 -0.20
C TRP A 28 -7.19 -0.82 0.71
N SER A 29 -6.97 -2.09 1.04
CA SER A 29 -7.72 -2.76 2.09
C SER A 29 -7.60 -2.00 3.41
N CYS A 30 -8.65 -2.03 4.23
CA CYS A 30 -8.76 -1.26 5.47
C CYS A 30 -8.75 0.28 5.31
N ASN A 31 -8.86 0.82 4.09
CA ASN A 31 -8.84 2.27 3.86
C ASN A 31 -7.59 2.96 4.46
N VAL A 32 -6.42 2.33 4.37
CA VAL A 32 -5.14 2.84 4.90
C VAL A 32 -4.10 2.97 3.80
N VAL A 33 -3.21 3.96 3.90
CA VAL A 33 -2.03 4.04 3.02
C VAL A 33 -0.92 3.17 3.61
N PRO A 34 -0.32 2.23 2.85
CA PRO A 34 0.74 1.38 3.36
C PRO A 34 1.95 2.19 3.84
N ILE A 35 2.50 1.82 4.99
CA ILE A 35 3.70 2.42 5.57
C ILE A 35 4.86 1.41 5.63
N SER A 36 6.01 1.86 6.15
CA SER A 36 7.26 1.10 6.15
C SER A 36 7.19 -0.26 6.86
N THR A 37 6.20 -0.47 7.72
CA THR A 37 5.97 -1.72 8.46
C THR A 37 5.02 -2.70 7.75
N ASP A 38 4.40 -2.29 6.64
CA ASP A 38 3.38 -3.08 5.96
C ASP A 38 3.94 -3.88 4.79
N ILE A 39 3.34 -5.04 4.57
CA ILE A 39 3.48 -5.85 3.36
C ILE A 39 2.38 -5.44 2.39
N VAL A 40 2.74 -4.98 1.21
CA VAL A 40 1.78 -4.59 0.18
C VAL A 40 1.60 -5.71 -0.82
N GLN A 41 0.36 -6.17 -1.01
CA GLN A 41 0.00 -7.06 -2.10
C GLN A 41 -0.73 -6.30 -3.21
N LEU A 42 -0.10 -6.24 -4.37
CA LEU A 42 -0.66 -5.66 -5.56
C LEU A 42 -1.40 -6.71 -6.36
N ASN A 43 -2.72 -6.54 -6.42
CA ASN A 43 -3.58 -7.23 -7.35
C ASN A 43 -3.90 -6.36 -8.58
N HIS A 44 -3.78 -5.03 -8.47
CA HIS A 44 -4.19 -4.06 -9.48
C HIS A 44 -3.06 -3.07 -9.78
N VAL A 45 -3.22 -2.27 -10.83
CA VAL A 45 -2.24 -1.23 -11.20
C VAL A 45 -2.37 -0.04 -10.24
N VAL A 46 -1.32 0.22 -9.48
CA VAL A 46 -1.25 1.37 -8.55
C VAL A 46 -0.18 2.34 -9.02
N THR A 47 -0.52 3.62 -9.08
CA THR A 47 0.38 4.69 -9.55
C THR A 47 0.95 5.45 -8.36
N LEU A 48 2.27 5.53 -8.26
CA LEU A 48 2.92 6.46 -7.33
C LEU A 48 2.97 7.85 -7.97
N PRO A 49 2.46 8.90 -7.28
CA PRO A 49 2.51 10.26 -7.79
C PRO A 49 3.94 10.81 -7.89
N THR A 50 4.11 11.92 -8.61
CA THR A 50 5.42 12.57 -8.78
C THR A 50 6.01 12.98 -7.44
N ASN A 51 7.33 12.82 -7.29
CA ASN A 51 8.05 13.15 -6.04
C ASN A 51 7.50 12.45 -4.78
N TYR A 52 6.91 11.27 -4.91
CA TYR A 52 6.36 10.51 -3.79
C TYR A 52 7.33 9.42 -3.33
N PRO A 53 8.00 9.60 -2.18
CA PRO A 53 8.79 8.55 -1.54
C PRO A 53 7.88 7.64 -0.71
N ALA A 54 7.44 6.53 -1.29
CA ALA A 54 6.77 5.48 -0.55
C ALA A 54 7.81 4.54 0.09
N GLN A 55 7.55 4.08 1.32
CA GLN A 55 8.36 3.06 1.97
C GLN A 55 7.45 1.98 2.52
N ILE A 56 7.79 0.71 2.27
CA ILE A 56 7.09 -0.47 2.75
C ILE A 56 8.08 -1.57 3.12
N THR A 57 7.65 -2.55 3.90
CA THR A 57 8.52 -3.68 4.25
C THR A 57 8.73 -4.61 3.06
N THR A 58 7.64 -4.96 2.36
CA THR A 58 7.69 -5.96 1.28
C THR A 58 6.61 -5.68 0.25
N LEU A 59 6.97 -5.79 -1.03
CA LEU A 59 6.02 -5.73 -2.14
C LEU A 59 5.79 -7.14 -2.70
N ARG A 60 4.53 -7.58 -2.70
CA ARG A 60 4.08 -8.80 -3.35
C ARG A 60 3.31 -8.43 -4.60
N ASN A 61 3.84 -8.81 -5.77
CA ASN A 61 3.14 -8.63 -7.03
C ASN A 61 2.35 -9.89 -7.38
N SER A 62 1.06 -9.73 -7.70
CA SER A 62 0.26 -10.76 -8.35
C SER A 62 0.34 -10.64 -9.87
N THR A 63 -0.20 -11.61 -10.60
CA THR A 63 -0.15 -11.70 -12.07
C THR A 63 -0.65 -10.42 -12.79
N THR A 64 -1.59 -9.70 -12.17
CA THR A 64 -2.19 -8.45 -12.67
C THR A 64 -1.72 -7.19 -11.92
N GLY A 65 -0.97 -7.36 -10.83
CA GLY A 65 -0.52 -6.26 -9.97
C GLY A 65 0.73 -5.60 -10.50
N LYS A 66 0.69 -4.28 -10.68
CA LYS A 66 1.84 -3.50 -11.15
C LYS A 66 1.91 -2.16 -10.43
N VAL A 67 3.12 -1.68 -10.22
CA VAL A 67 3.38 -0.31 -9.79
C VAL A 67 3.78 0.53 -10.99
N THR A 68 3.08 1.65 -11.21
CA THR A 68 3.50 2.69 -12.15
C THR A 68 4.15 3.82 -11.39
N TYR A 69 5.36 4.17 -11.76
CA TYR A 69 6.12 5.27 -11.14
C TYR A 69 6.01 6.51 -12.02
N LEU A 70 5.50 7.62 -11.47
CA LEU A 70 5.63 8.92 -12.12
C LEU A 70 7.02 9.52 -11.88
N SER A 71 7.33 10.63 -12.55
CA SER A 71 8.63 11.32 -12.43
C SER A 71 8.99 11.63 -10.97
N GLY A 72 10.18 11.19 -10.54
CA GLY A 72 10.66 11.39 -9.17
C GLY A 72 9.98 10.53 -8.10
N ALA A 73 9.09 9.60 -8.47
CA ALA A 73 8.54 8.62 -7.54
C ALA A 73 9.59 7.58 -7.14
N ALA A 74 9.62 7.21 -5.87
CA ALA A 74 10.50 6.18 -5.35
C ALA A 74 9.73 5.26 -4.39
N LEU A 75 9.75 3.96 -4.64
CA LEU A 75 9.27 2.96 -3.69
C LEU A 75 10.48 2.28 -3.06
N ARG A 76 10.63 2.42 -1.75
CA ARG A 76 11.68 1.80 -0.96
C ARG A 76 11.12 0.56 -0.28
N LEU A 77 11.85 -0.55 -0.41
CA LEU A 77 11.56 -1.80 0.26
C LEU A 77 12.60 -2.03 1.35
N GLY A 78 12.16 -2.36 2.56
CA GLY A 78 13.03 -2.70 3.68
C GLY A 78 12.77 -1.88 4.95
N PHE A 79 13.53 -2.22 5.99
CA PHE A 79 13.57 -1.53 7.28
C PHE A 79 14.63 -0.43 7.29
#